data_AF-A0A086W9H4-F1
#
_entry.id   AF-A0A086W9H4-F1
#
_cell.length_a   1.000
_cell.length_b   1.000
_cell.length_c   1.000
_cell.angle_alpha   90.00
_cell.angle_beta   90.00
_cell.angle_gamma   90.00
#
_symmetry.space_group_name_H-M   'P 1'
#
loop_
_entity.id
_entity.type
_entity.pdbx_description
1 polymer ?
#
loop_
_entity_poly.entity_id
_entity_poly.type
_entity_poly.pdbx_seq_one_letter_code
_entity_poly.pdbx_strand_id
1 'polypeptide(L)'
;MKTSHAFLLIGAALAWAGSARAQAMPDPKTAYEQAKATAEANYKAARARCGQIAGNPHDLCMAEARAARVRVEEEAEAAYKNTLSAYTAARMRIASANYDRDKVRCAAVTGNDRDVCLEQAKATLVAAQADAKADRKAIEARQDAREDKLAAEYRVAIEKCDAYAGAVKDQCVTAAKTAFGK
;
A
#
# COMPACT_ATOMS: atom_id res chain seq x y z
N MET A 1 -5.37 60.70 33.34
CA MET A 1 -4.08 61.07 33.95
C MET A 1 -2.99 60.14 33.43
N LYS A 2 -1.96 60.75 32.82
CA LYS A 2 -0.53 60.35 32.70
C LYS A 2 -0.17 58.89 32.28
N THR A 3 0.23 58.71 31.01
CA THR A 3 1.62 58.56 30.47
C THR A 3 2.18 57.13 30.68
N SER A 4 2.34 56.33 29.63
CA SER A 4 3.43 56.30 28.62
C SER A 4 4.71 55.57 29.07
N HIS A 5 4.83 54.38 28.48
CA HIS A 5 6.00 53.63 27.97
C HIS A 5 7.34 53.63 28.72
N ALA A 6 7.81 52.42 29.03
CA ALA A 6 9.22 52.08 28.98
C ALA A 6 9.40 50.70 28.35
N PHE A 7 9.98 50.72 27.14
CA PHE A 7 10.61 49.56 26.50
C PHE A 7 11.71 48.98 27.40
N LEU A 8 11.77 47.65 27.50
CA LEU A 8 13.02 46.94 27.75
C LEU A 8 13.04 45.67 26.90
N LEU A 9 13.83 45.74 25.82
CA LEU A 9 14.33 44.62 25.03
C LEU A 9 15.37 43.87 25.86
N ILE A 10 15.12 42.59 26.18
CA ILE A 10 16.19 41.60 26.42
C ILE A 10 15.77 40.32 25.72
N GLY A 11 16.61 39.90 24.77
CA GLY A 11 16.36 38.78 23.88
C GLY A 11 16.55 37.41 24.52
N ALA A 12 15.84 36.44 23.95
CA ALA A 12 16.24 35.06 23.87
C ALA A 12 15.54 34.46 22.64
N ALA A 13 16.13 34.68 21.46
CA ALA A 13 15.84 33.89 20.28
C ALA A 13 16.37 32.46 20.51
N LEU A 14 15.60 31.65 21.23
CA LEU A 14 15.77 30.20 21.20
C LEU A 14 15.19 29.70 19.89
N ALA A 15 16.05 29.64 18.89
CA ALA A 15 15.84 28.84 17.71
C ALA A 15 15.46 27.42 18.16
N TRP A 16 14.20 27.04 17.95
CA TRP A 16 13.83 25.64 17.84
C TRP A 16 14.46 25.12 16.55
N ALA A 17 15.77 24.84 16.61
CA ALA A 17 16.41 23.92 15.70
C ALA A 17 15.80 22.54 16.00
N GLY A 18 14.63 22.28 15.41
CA GLY A 18 14.11 20.94 15.27
C GLY A 18 15.17 20.15 14.53
N SER A 19 15.93 19.34 15.27
CA SER A 19 16.77 18.31 14.68
C SER A 19 15.80 17.33 14.04
N ALA A 20 15.55 17.51 12.74
CA ALA A 20 15.05 16.45 11.89
C ALA A 20 16.09 15.33 11.99
N ARG A 21 15.93 14.45 12.98
CA ARG A 21 16.60 13.17 12.97
C ARG A 21 16.12 12.49 11.71
N ALA A 22 16.99 12.42 10.70
CA ALA A 22 16.85 11.48 9.62
C ALA A 22 16.84 10.10 10.26
N GLN A 23 15.64 9.59 10.60
CA GLN A 23 15.51 8.21 10.99
C GLN A 23 15.86 7.41 9.75
N ALA A 24 16.95 6.64 9.83
CA ALA A 24 17.26 5.66 8.81
C ALA A 24 16.01 4.77 8.66
N MET A 25 15.39 4.81 7.48
CA MET A 25 14.27 3.92 7.23
C MET A 25 14.81 2.47 7.27
N PRO A 26 14.16 1.56 8.01
CA PRO A 26 14.58 0.17 8.03
C PRO A 26 14.56 -0.39 6.60
N ASP A 27 15.46 -1.33 6.32
CA ASP A 27 15.43 -2.03 5.03
C ASP A 27 14.07 -2.77 4.85
N PRO A 28 13.65 -3.08 3.62
CA PRO A 28 12.33 -3.66 3.37
C PRO A 28 12.02 -4.93 4.17
N LYS A 29 13.03 -5.78 4.43
CA LYS A 29 12.83 -7.01 5.19
C LYS A 29 12.61 -6.70 6.66
N THR A 30 13.44 -5.84 7.25
CA THR A 30 13.28 -5.38 8.63
C THR A 30 11.94 -4.68 8.82
N ALA A 31 11.52 -3.82 7.89
CA ALA A 31 10.22 -3.15 7.93
C ALA A 31 9.05 -4.14 7.90
N TYR A 32 9.13 -5.18 7.07
CA TYR A 32 8.14 -6.25 7.00
C TYR A 32 8.05 -7.06 8.29
N GLU A 33 9.19 -7.48 8.85
CA GLU A 33 9.24 -8.23 10.11
C GLU A 33 8.68 -7.41 11.27
N GLN A 34 9.04 -6.12 11.34
CA GLN A 34 8.50 -5.19 12.34
C GLN A 34 6.98 -5.04 12.19
N ALA A 35 6.46 -4.85 10.97
CA ALA A 35 5.03 -4.73 10.73
C ALA A 35 4.26 -5.99 11.19
N LYS A 36 4.79 -7.19 10.92
CA LYS A 36 4.19 -8.44 11.41
C LYS A 36 4.22 -8.56 12.92
N ALA A 37 5.35 -8.24 13.55
CA ALA A 37 5.48 -8.25 15.00
C ALA A 37 4.47 -7.27 15.65
N THR A 38 4.33 -6.07 15.09
CA THR A 38 3.35 -5.08 15.53
C THR A 38 1.91 -5.58 15.32
N ALA A 39 1.60 -6.19 14.18
CA ALA A 39 0.28 -6.76 13.91
C ALA A 39 -0.09 -7.86 14.91
N GLU A 40 0.87 -8.74 15.22
CA GLU A 40 0.68 -9.79 16.23
C GLU A 40 0.48 -9.22 17.64
N ALA A 41 1.31 -8.25 18.04
CA ALA A 41 1.19 -7.60 19.34
C ALA A 41 -0.17 -6.88 19.49
N ASN A 42 -0.58 -6.14 18.46
CA ASN A 42 -1.87 -5.45 18.43
C ASN A 42 -3.04 -6.45 18.48
N TYR A 43 -2.95 -7.57 17.75
CA TYR A 43 -3.95 -8.63 17.80
C TYR A 43 -4.04 -9.27 19.18
N LYS A 44 -2.91 -9.57 19.83
CA LYS A 44 -2.88 -10.11 21.20
C LYS A 44 -3.56 -9.15 22.19
N ALA A 45 -3.22 -7.86 22.13
CA ALA A 45 -3.82 -6.83 22.98
C ALA A 45 -5.32 -6.67 22.71
N ALA A 46 -5.74 -6.66 21.44
CA ALA A 46 -7.15 -6.59 21.07
C ALA A 46 -7.91 -7.82 21.57
N ARG A 47 -7.38 -9.03 21.37
CA ARG A 47 -7.98 -10.28 21.86
C ARG A 47 -8.19 -10.28 23.36
N ALA A 48 -7.22 -9.79 24.14
CA ALA A 48 -7.36 -9.69 25.60
C ALA A 48 -8.52 -8.77 26.01
N ARG A 49 -8.69 -7.63 25.31
CA ARG A 49 -9.82 -6.72 25.52
C ARG A 49 -11.14 -7.34 25.08
N CYS A 50 -11.18 -7.97 23.90
CA CYS A 50 -12.38 -8.65 23.41
C CYS A 50 -12.82 -9.78 24.36
N GLY A 51 -11.89 -10.46 25.04
CA GLY A 51 -12.20 -11.50 26.02
C GLY A 51 -12.95 -11.01 27.27
N GLN A 52 -13.10 -9.69 27.46
CA GLN A 52 -13.87 -9.11 28.57
C GLN A 52 -15.36 -8.88 28.23
N ILE A 53 -15.76 -9.14 26.99
CA ILE A 53 -17.15 -9.05 26.54
C ILE A 53 -17.63 -10.42 26.06
N ALA A 54 -18.94 -10.59 25.93
CA ALA A 54 -19.56 -11.86 25.57
C ALA A 54 -20.57 -11.69 24.41
N GLY A 55 -20.93 -12.81 23.78
CA GLY A 55 -21.92 -12.86 22.70
C GLY A 55 -21.44 -12.20 21.39
N ASN A 56 -22.39 -11.74 20.57
CA ASN A 56 -22.08 -11.09 19.29
C ASN A 56 -21.07 -9.92 19.42
N PRO A 57 -21.11 -9.06 20.45
CA PRO A 57 -20.07 -8.05 20.66
C PRO A 57 -18.64 -8.62 20.75
N HIS A 58 -18.46 -9.74 21.45
CA HIS A 58 -17.16 -10.44 21.50
C HIS A 58 -16.73 -10.91 20.12
N ASP A 59 -17.63 -11.55 19.38
CA ASP A 59 -17.31 -12.12 18.08
C ASP A 59 -16.97 -11.03 17.07
N LEU A 60 -17.70 -9.91 17.08
CA LEU A 60 -17.43 -8.76 16.24
C LEU A 60 -16.07 -8.14 16.59
N CYS A 61 -15.78 -7.94 17.88
CA CYS A 61 -14.48 -7.43 18.34
C CYS A 61 -13.33 -8.33 17.85
N MET A 62 -13.49 -9.65 17.98
CA MET A 62 -12.51 -10.62 17.50
C MET A 62 -12.36 -10.62 15.98
N ALA A 63 -13.45 -10.44 15.23
CA ALA A 63 -13.42 -10.37 13.78
C ALA A 63 -12.76 -9.07 13.28
N GLU A 64 -13.01 -7.94 13.94
CA GLU A 64 -12.34 -6.66 13.66
C GLU A 64 -10.84 -6.75 13.95
N ALA A 65 -10.44 -7.36 15.07
CA ALA A 65 -9.04 -7.59 15.38
C ALA A 65 -8.33 -8.47 14.34
N ARG A 66 -9.00 -9.54 13.86
CA ARG A 66 -8.48 -10.39 12.78
C ARG A 66 -8.34 -9.64 11.47
N ALA A 67 -9.37 -8.89 11.06
CA ALA A 67 -9.33 -8.10 9.82
C ALA A 67 -8.23 -7.03 9.85
N ALA A 68 -8.06 -6.35 10.99
CA ALA A 68 -6.98 -5.39 11.19
C ALA A 68 -5.59 -6.03 11.09
N ARG A 69 -5.41 -7.23 11.68
CA ARG A 69 -4.16 -7.98 11.56
C ARG A 69 -3.86 -8.36 10.12
N VAL A 70 -4.83 -8.95 9.42
CA VAL A 70 -4.69 -9.32 8.00
C VAL A 70 -4.29 -8.08 7.18
N ARG A 71 -4.96 -6.94 7.37
CA ARG A 71 -4.61 -5.70 6.66
C ARG A 71 -3.14 -5.33 6.81
N VAL A 72 -2.62 -5.32 8.03
CA VAL A 72 -1.21 -4.95 8.27
C VAL A 72 -0.26 -5.98 7.66
N GLU A 73 -0.51 -7.28 7.87
CA GLU A 73 0.36 -8.33 7.35
C GLU A 73 0.39 -8.35 5.81
N GLU A 74 -0.77 -8.16 5.17
CA GLU A 74 -0.91 -8.16 3.72
C GLU A 74 -0.30 -6.92 3.05
N GLU A 75 -0.50 -5.73 3.63
CA GLU A 75 0.14 -4.50 3.15
C GLU A 75 1.66 -4.57 3.29
N ALA A 76 2.15 -5.11 4.42
CA ALA A 76 3.58 -5.30 4.64
C ALA A 76 4.18 -6.33 3.67
N GLU A 77 3.50 -7.46 3.43
CA GLU A 77 3.97 -8.46 2.47
C GLU A 77 3.98 -7.92 1.04
N ALA A 78 2.95 -7.16 0.65
CA ALA A 78 2.90 -6.53 -0.66
C ALA A 78 4.01 -5.50 -0.85
N ALA A 79 4.27 -4.67 0.16
CA ALA A 79 5.37 -3.71 0.15
C ALA A 79 6.74 -4.40 0.09
N TYR A 80 6.92 -5.50 0.82
CA TYR A 80 8.17 -6.28 0.82
C TYR A 80 8.45 -6.93 -0.53
N LYS A 81 7.43 -7.56 -1.13
CA LYS A 81 7.56 -8.21 -2.44
C LYS A 81 7.66 -7.19 -3.58
N ASN A 82 7.01 -6.05 -3.42
CA ASN A 82 6.95 -4.95 -4.38
C ASN A 82 6.60 -5.38 -5.81
N THR A 83 5.65 -6.31 -5.95
CA THR A 83 5.15 -6.77 -7.26
C THR A 83 3.68 -6.44 -7.42
N LEU A 84 3.23 -6.19 -8.65
CA LEU A 84 1.83 -5.95 -8.96
C LEU A 84 0.93 -7.10 -8.48
N SER A 85 1.41 -8.35 -8.62
CA SER A 85 0.68 -9.54 -8.16
C SER A 85 0.53 -9.56 -6.63
N ALA A 86 1.56 -9.18 -5.87
CA ALA A 86 1.50 -9.11 -4.41
C ALA A 86 0.52 -8.05 -3.93
N TYR A 87 0.56 -6.84 -4.49
CA TYR A 87 -0.41 -5.78 -4.17
C TYR A 87 -1.85 -6.18 -4.52
N THR A 88 -2.06 -6.84 -5.67
CA THR A 88 -3.38 -7.34 -6.06
C THR A 88 -3.87 -8.40 -5.06
N ALA A 89 -3.02 -9.36 -4.70
CA ALA A 89 -3.38 -10.43 -3.77
C ALA A 89 -3.69 -9.88 -2.36
N ALA A 90 -2.93 -8.90 -1.87
CA ALA A 90 -3.20 -8.22 -0.61
C ALA A 90 -4.59 -7.59 -0.61
N ARG A 91 -4.95 -6.82 -1.64
CA ARG A 91 -6.30 -6.21 -1.78
C ARG A 91 -7.41 -7.27 -1.74
N MET A 92 -7.22 -8.40 -2.41
CA MET A 92 -8.19 -9.50 -2.42
C MET A 92 -8.36 -10.12 -1.03
N ARG A 93 -7.26 -10.39 -0.31
CA ARG A 93 -7.29 -11.00 1.03
C ARG A 93 -7.85 -10.05 2.08
N ILE A 94 -7.51 -8.76 2.01
CA ILE A 94 -8.08 -7.72 2.87
C ILE A 94 -9.60 -7.61 2.67
N ALA A 95 -10.07 -7.61 1.41
CA ALA A 95 -11.50 -7.60 1.12
C ALA A 95 -12.22 -8.82 1.73
N SER A 96 -11.65 -10.01 1.60
CA SER A 96 -12.20 -11.23 2.22
C SER A 96 -12.25 -11.15 3.75
N ALA A 97 -11.20 -10.64 4.40
CA ALA A 97 -11.18 -10.48 5.86
C ALA A 97 -12.22 -9.45 6.34
N ASN A 98 -12.44 -8.37 5.58
CA ASN A 98 -13.49 -7.41 5.87
C ASN A 98 -14.88 -8.03 5.72
N TYR A 99 -15.10 -8.85 4.68
CA TYR A 99 -16.35 -9.59 4.51
C TYR A 99 -16.61 -10.56 5.66
N ASP A 100 -15.59 -11.24 6.16
CA ASP A 100 -15.72 -12.11 7.33
C ASP A 100 -16.12 -11.33 8.59
N ARG A 101 -15.57 -10.13 8.79
CA ARG A 101 -16.01 -9.21 9.86
C ARG A 101 -17.45 -8.76 9.66
N ASP A 102 -17.83 -8.38 8.45
CA ASP A 102 -19.17 -7.89 8.13
C ASP A 102 -20.23 -8.99 8.34
N LYS A 103 -19.93 -10.25 8.00
CA LYS A 103 -20.83 -11.38 8.31
C LYS A 103 -21.13 -11.50 9.80
N VAL A 104 -20.12 -11.32 10.67
CA VAL A 104 -20.31 -11.37 12.12
C VAL A 104 -21.16 -10.19 12.60
N ARG A 105 -20.93 -8.99 12.04
CA ARG A 105 -21.77 -7.82 12.30
C ARG A 105 -23.23 -8.07 11.89
N CYS A 106 -23.46 -8.62 10.70
CA CYS A 106 -24.80 -8.94 10.22
C CYS A 106 -25.50 -10.03 11.05
N ALA A 107 -24.76 -10.88 11.76
CA ALA A 107 -25.37 -11.87 12.65
C ALA A 107 -26.08 -11.25 13.87
N ALA A 108 -25.89 -9.96 14.14
CA ALA A 108 -26.58 -9.24 15.22
C ALA A 108 -28.02 -8.82 14.86
N VAL A 109 -28.39 -8.83 13.58
CA VAL A 109 -29.72 -8.47 13.08
C VAL A 109 -30.48 -9.71 12.60
N THR A 110 -31.80 -9.60 12.45
CA THR A 110 -32.69 -10.74 12.12
C THR A 110 -33.64 -10.42 10.98
N GLY A 111 -34.27 -11.47 10.42
CA GLY A 111 -35.22 -11.32 9.32
C GLY A 111 -34.59 -10.71 8.07
N ASN A 112 -35.41 -9.97 7.31
CA ASN A 112 -34.99 -9.33 6.05
C ASN A 112 -33.79 -8.39 6.22
N ASP A 113 -33.66 -7.72 7.37
CA ASP A 113 -32.54 -6.81 7.62
C ASP A 113 -31.19 -7.54 7.66
N ARG A 114 -31.19 -8.80 8.12
CA ARG A 114 -30.01 -9.66 8.07
C ARG A 114 -29.64 -10.02 6.64
N ASP A 115 -30.63 -10.39 5.85
CA ASP A 115 -30.40 -10.80 4.46
C ASP A 115 -29.87 -9.61 3.64
N VAL A 116 -30.46 -8.42 3.80
CA VAL A 116 -29.98 -7.17 3.20
C VAL A 116 -28.55 -6.86 3.66
N CYS A 117 -28.25 -7.02 4.95
CA CYS A 117 -26.90 -6.79 5.48
C CYS A 117 -25.86 -7.73 4.83
N LEU A 118 -26.19 -9.02 4.70
CA LEU A 118 -25.30 -10.01 4.09
C LEU A 118 -25.09 -9.75 2.60
N GLU A 119 -26.14 -9.39 1.86
CA GLU A 119 -26.02 -9.03 0.45
C GLU A 119 -25.19 -7.75 0.26
N GLN A 120 -25.33 -6.75 1.14
CA GLN A 120 -24.49 -5.55 1.10
C GLN A 120 -23.01 -5.86 1.39
N ALA A 121 -22.73 -6.73 2.36
CA ALA A 121 -21.38 -7.18 2.67
C ALA A 121 -20.76 -7.94 1.48
N LYS A 122 -21.53 -8.82 0.85
CA LYS A 122 -21.11 -9.58 -0.34
C LYS A 122 -20.90 -8.67 -1.55
N ALA A 123 -21.79 -7.70 -1.78
CA ALA A 123 -21.62 -6.70 -2.83
C ALA A 123 -20.31 -5.91 -2.63
N THR A 124 -20.00 -5.54 -1.39
CA THR A 124 -18.75 -4.85 -1.03
C THR A 124 -17.51 -5.71 -1.33
N LEU A 125 -17.55 -7.01 -0.98
CA LEU A 125 -16.49 -7.96 -1.34
C LEU A 125 -16.29 -8.05 -2.85
N VAL A 126 -17.38 -8.26 -3.59
CA VAL A 126 -17.35 -8.41 -5.05
C VAL A 126 -16.79 -7.15 -5.71
N ALA A 127 -17.26 -5.97 -5.29
CA ALA A 127 -16.76 -4.69 -5.80
C ALA A 127 -15.25 -4.54 -5.57
N ALA A 128 -14.78 -4.72 -4.33
CA ALA A 128 -13.36 -4.59 -4.00
C ALA A 128 -12.47 -5.57 -4.78
N GLN A 129 -12.95 -6.80 -5.00
CA GLN A 129 -12.23 -7.80 -5.78
C GLN A 129 -12.25 -7.50 -7.29
N ALA A 130 -13.37 -6.97 -7.81
CA ALA A 130 -13.47 -6.54 -9.20
C ALA A 130 -12.53 -5.38 -9.48
N ASP A 131 -12.51 -4.37 -8.61
CA ASP A 131 -11.63 -3.20 -8.73
C ASP A 131 -10.16 -3.61 -8.69
N ALA A 132 -9.77 -4.50 -7.77
CA ALA A 132 -8.39 -5.00 -7.69
C ALA A 132 -7.96 -5.72 -8.99
N LYS A 133 -8.87 -6.48 -9.61
CA LYS A 133 -8.60 -7.16 -10.90
C LYS A 133 -8.55 -6.18 -12.06
N ALA A 134 -9.44 -5.18 -12.08
CA ALA A 134 -9.48 -4.16 -13.12
C ALA A 134 -8.20 -3.31 -13.11
N ASP A 135 -7.79 -2.86 -11.93
CA ASP A 135 -6.56 -2.10 -11.75
C ASP A 135 -5.33 -2.88 -12.21
N ARG A 136 -5.25 -4.18 -11.86
CA ARG A 136 -4.16 -5.04 -12.32
C ARG A 136 -4.09 -5.07 -13.85
N LYS A 137 -5.21 -5.37 -14.51
CA LYS A 137 -5.28 -5.43 -15.97
C LYS A 137 -4.91 -4.09 -16.62
N ALA A 138 -5.36 -2.99 -16.04
CA ALA A 138 -5.04 -1.65 -16.54
C ALA A 138 -3.54 -1.33 -16.42
N ILE A 139 -2.89 -1.77 -15.33
CA ILE A 139 -1.44 -1.60 -15.14
C ILE A 139 -0.67 -2.49 -16.12
N GLU A 140 -1.05 -3.77 -16.25
CA GLU A 140 -0.45 -4.71 -17.22
C GLU A 140 -0.53 -4.15 -18.65
N ALA A 141 -1.70 -3.72 -19.10
CA ALA A 141 -1.87 -3.14 -20.43
C ALA A 141 -1.01 -1.88 -20.66
N ARG A 142 -0.80 -1.06 -19.62
CA ARG A 142 0.09 0.11 -19.70
C ARG A 142 1.57 -0.28 -19.76
N GLN A 143 1.96 -1.36 -19.07
CA GLN A 143 3.32 -1.89 -19.11
C GLN A 143 3.61 -2.46 -20.51
N ASP A 144 2.73 -3.31 -21.03
CA ASP A 144 2.86 -3.89 -22.37
C ASP A 144 2.96 -2.79 -23.44
N ALA A 145 2.05 -1.81 -23.39
CA ALA A 145 2.08 -0.69 -24.34
C ALA A 145 3.37 0.16 -24.23
N ARG A 146 3.98 0.26 -23.05
CA ARG A 146 5.27 0.94 -22.87
C ARG A 146 6.40 0.11 -23.47
N GLU A 147 6.40 -1.19 -23.25
CA GLU A 147 7.40 -2.11 -23.80
C GLU A 147 7.37 -2.13 -25.33
N ASP A 148 6.19 -2.16 -25.94
CA ASP A 148 6.00 -2.11 -27.39
C ASP A 148 6.56 -0.82 -28.00
N LYS A 149 6.26 0.33 -27.36
CA LYS A 149 6.78 1.64 -27.80
C LYS A 149 8.31 1.69 -27.71
N LEU A 150 8.88 1.27 -26.58
CA LEU A 150 10.33 1.22 -26.41
C LEU A 150 10.98 0.26 -27.40
N ALA A 151 10.35 -0.88 -27.70
CA ALA A 151 10.85 -1.81 -28.70
C ALA A 151 10.81 -1.21 -30.11
N ALA A 152 9.76 -0.47 -30.46
CA ALA A 152 9.66 0.23 -31.75
C ALA A 152 10.70 1.34 -31.88
N GLU A 153 10.87 2.16 -30.85
CA GLU A 153 11.88 3.23 -30.82
C GLU A 153 13.30 2.67 -30.85
N TYR A 154 13.56 1.55 -30.15
CA TYR A 154 14.83 0.85 -30.21
C TYR A 154 15.14 0.34 -31.61
N ARG A 155 14.16 -0.26 -32.32
CA ARG A 155 14.35 -0.66 -33.72
C ARG A 155 14.76 0.53 -34.58
N VAL A 156 14.08 1.67 -34.47
CA VAL A 156 14.45 2.90 -35.19
C VAL A 156 15.87 3.37 -34.83
N ALA A 157 16.27 3.30 -33.57
CA ALA A 157 17.61 3.67 -33.14
C ALA A 157 18.69 2.76 -33.75
N ILE A 158 18.41 1.46 -33.84
CA ILE A 158 19.31 0.50 -34.49
C ILE A 158 19.43 0.78 -35.99
N GLU A 159 18.32 0.98 -36.70
CA GLU A 159 18.32 1.33 -38.13
C GLU A 159 19.13 2.61 -38.40
N LYS A 160 19.07 3.61 -37.50
CA LYS A 160 19.91 4.81 -37.60
C LYS A 160 21.40 4.50 -37.49
N CYS A 161 21.78 3.50 -36.70
CA CYS A 161 23.19 3.10 -36.57
C CYS A 161 23.73 2.44 -37.84
N ASP A 162 22.87 1.95 -38.74
CA ASP A 162 23.28 1.36 -40.01
C ASP A 162 23.88 2.37 -41.00
N ALA A 163 23.73 3.66 -40.73
CA ALA A 163 24.45 4.72 -41.44
C ALA A 163 25.98 4.73 -41.14
N TYR A 164 26.42 4.01 -40.11
CA TYR A 164 27.83 3.92 -39.70
C TYR A 164 28.45 2.56 -40.04
N ALA A 165 29.78 2.48 -39.97
CA ALA A 165 30.53 1.24 -40.14
C ALA A 165 31.66 1.11 -39.10
N GLY A 166 32.13 -0.11 -38.90
CA GLY A 166 33.22 -0.42 -37.95
C GLY A 166 32.92 0.02 -36.52
N ALA A 167 33.96 0.46 -35.81
CA ALA A 167 33.86 0.83 -34.40
C ALA A 167 32.79 1.89 -34.08
N VAL A 168 32.48 2.79 -35.02
CA VAL A 168 31.45 3.82 -34.84
C VAL A 168 30.05 3.19 -34.80
N LYS A 169 29.79 2.20 -35.66
CA LYS A 169 28.53 1.45 -35.63
C LYS A 169 28.38 0.69 -34.32
N ASP A 170 29.44 0.01 -33.89
CA ASP A 170 29.43 -0.78 -32.65
C ASP A 170 29.15 0.10 -31.43
N GLN A 171 29.76 1.30 -31.38
CA GLN A 171 29.49 2.29 -30.34
C GLN A 171 28.05 2.80 -30.39
N CYS A 172 27.52 3.10 -31.58
CA CYS A 172 26.13 3.53 -31.75
C CYS A 172 25.14 2.46 -31.23
N VAL A 173 25.31 1.20 -31.63
CA VAL A 173 24.46 0.08 -31.20
C VAL A 173 24.54 -0.12 -29.68
N THR A 174 25.73 -0.01 -29.10
CA THR A 174 25.94 -0.13 -27.65
C THR A 174 25.24 1.00 -26.89
N ALA A 175 25.33 2.24 -27.41
CA ALA A 175 24.64 3.39 -26.83
C ALA A 175 23.11 3.21 -26.91
N ALA A 176 22.58 2.72 -28.03
CA ALA A 176 21.15 2.42 -28.18
C ALA A 176 20.69 1.33 -27.19
N LYS A 177 21.44 0.23 -27.05
CA LYS A 177 21.13 -0.82 -26.06
C LYS A 177 21.04 -0.26 -24.63
N THR A 178 22.04 0.54 -24.26
CA THR A 178 22.07 1.22 -22.95
C THR A 178 20.88 2.15 -22.76
N ALA A 179 20.57 2.98 -23.75
CA ALA A 179 19.49 3.98 -23.68
C ALA A 179 18.11 3.33 -23.53
N PHE A 180 17.89 2.17 -24.15
CA PHE A 180 16.60 1.46 -24.16
C PHE A 180 16.52 0.28 -23.18
N GLY A 181 17.60 -0.03 -22.47
CA GLY A 181 17.67 -1.16 -21.53
C GLY A 181 17.49 -2.52 -22.22
N LYS A 182 18.12 -2.70 -23.38
CA LYS A 182 18.07 -3.91 -24.22
C LYS A 182 19.40 -4.64 -24.25
#